data_AF-A0A3Q7UAU3-F1
#
_entry.id   AF-A0A3Q7UAU3-F1
#
_cell.length_a   1.000
_cell.length_b   1.000
_cell.length_c   1.000
_cell.angle_alpha   90.00
_cell.angle_beta   90.00
_cell.angle_gamma   90.00
#
_symmetry.space_group_name_H-M   'P 1'
#
loop_
_entity.id
_entity.type
_entity.pdbx_description
1 polymer ?
#
loop_
_entity_poly.entity_id
_entity_poly.type
_entity_poly.pdbx_seq_one_letter_code
_entity_poly.pdbx_strand_id
1 'polypeptide(L)'
;MQRVPRPVLLCGKDYLQHTWEKAYQDHRRKIQDAQPLVDTSAPLSLSHLHLKFKKLKLEEERLAVIDWDNRLLLERLSCIMRTRGQAESRKSHTQKR
;
A
#
# COMPACT_ATOMS: atom_id res chain seq x y z
N MET A 1 63.14 2.02 42.39
CA MET A 1 62.65 0.63 42.47
C MET A 1 61.35 0.52 41.69
N GLN A 2 61.40 0.26 40.37
CA GLN A 2 60.19 0.03 39.59
C GLN A 2 59.73 -1.42 39.79
N ARG A 3 58.52 -1.58 40.31
CA ARG A 3 57.90 -2.89 40.55
C ARG A 3 57.45 -3.43 39.20
N VAL A 4 58.13 -4.45 38.69
CA VAL A 4 57.71 -5.15 37.47
C VAL A 4 56.35 -5.82 37.74
N PRO A 5 55.31 -5.60 36.91
CA PRO A 5 54.03 -6.26 37.07
C PRO A 5 54.23 -7.77 36.90
N ARG A 6 53.86 -8.56 37.92
CA ARG A 6 53.84 -10.02 37.77
C ARG A 6 52.79 -10.39 36.72
N PRO A 7 53.09 -11.24 35.72
CA PRO A 7 52.08 -11.83 34.87
C PRO A 7 51.13 -12.61 35.77
N VAL A 8 49.84 -12.27 35.73
CA VAL A 8 48.81 -13.09 36.34
C VAL A 8 48.75 -14.37 35.50
N LEU A 9 49.52 -15.37 35.90
CA LEU A 9 49.40 -16.71 35.34
C LEU A 9 48.03 -17.23 35.80
N LEU A 10 47.05 -17.11 34.92
CA LEU A 10 45.77 -17.78 35.08
C LEU A 10 46.07 -19.27 35.29
N CYS A 11 45.66 -19.80 36.43
CA CYS A 11 45.82 -21.22 36.72
C CYS A 11 45.12 -22.01 35.60
N GLY A 12 45.65 -23.18 35.21
CA GLY A 12 45.10 -23.96 34.09
C GLY A 12 43.59 -24.24 34.20
N LYS A 13 43.04 -24.26 35.43
CA LYS A 13 41.60 -24.38 35.71
C LYS A 13 40.80 -23.13 35.31
N ASP A 14 41.33 -21.94 35.57
CA ASP A 14 40.69 -20.65 35.22
C ASP A 14 40.70 -20.43 33.70
N TYR A 15 41.78 -20.85 33.04
CA TYR A 15 41.89 -20.82 31.57
C TYR A 15 40.90 -21.78 30.90
N LEU A 16 40.76 -23.01 31.42
CA LEU A 16 39.76 -23.98 30.97
C LEU A 16 38.33 -23.44 31.15
N GLN A 17 38.05 -22.81 32.29
CA GLN A 17 36.73 -22.22 32.55
C GLN A 17 36.43 -21.06 31.58
N HIS A 18 37.41 -20.19 31.33
CA HIS A 18 37.25 -19.07 30.40
C HIS A 18 37.07 -19.51 28.94
N THR A 19 37.76 -20.58 28.51
CA THR A 19 37.60 -21.12 27.15
C THR A 19 36.22 -21.77 26.94
N TRP A 20 35.72 -22.48 27.95
CA TRP A 20 34.34 -22.98 27.97
C TRP A 20 33.32 -21.84 27.90
N GLU A 21 33.48 -20.80 28.72
CA GLU A 21 32.57 -19.65 28.79
C GLU A 21 32.48 -18.96 27.42
N LYS A 22 33.63 -18.76 26.78
CA LYS A 22 33.72 -18.19 25.44
C LYS A 22 33.02 -19.06 24.40
N ALA A 23 33.28 -20.37 24.40
CA ALA A 23 32.65 -21.30 23.46
C ALA A 23 31.12 -21.34 23.64
N TYR A 24 30.65 -21.26 24.88
CA TYR A 24 29.22 -21.19 25.18
C TYR A 24 28.58 -19.89 24.68
N GLN A 25 29.23 -18.74 24.89
CA GLN A 25 28.75 -17.47 24.34
C GLN A 25 28.74 -17.45 22.81
N ASP A 26 29.78 -17.97 22.17
CA ASP A 26 29.85 -18.07 20.71
C ASP A 26 28.76 -19.00 20.17
N HIS A 27 28.46 -20.10 20.85
CA HIS A 27 27.36 -20.99 20.51
C HIS A 27 26.00 -20.28 20.64
N ARG A 28 25.77 -19.55 21.74
CA ARG A 28 24.55 -18.77 21.94
C ARG A 28 24.35 -17.73 20.84
N ARG A 29 25.42 -17.02 20.44
CA ARG A 29 25.37 -16.07 19.30
C ARG A 29 24.98 -16.77 18.01
N LYS A 30 25.61 -17.92 17.69
CA LYS A 30 25.26 -18.70 16.50
C LYS A 30 23.82 -19.19 16.49
N ILE A 31 23.27 -19.57 17.64
CA ILE A 31 21.85 -19.93 17.76
C ILE A 31 20.97 -18.70 17.52
N GLN A 32 21.31 -17.57 18.12
CA GLN A 32 20.53 -16.34 18.01
C GLN A 32 20.53 -15.79 16.58
N ASP A 33 21.65 -15.89 15.88
CA ASP A 33 21.83 -15.43 14.50
C ASP A 33 21.34 -16.45 13.47
N ALA A 34 20.97 -17.67 13.89
CA ALA A 34 20.50 -18.71 12.99
C ALA A 34 19.20 -18.28 12.29
N GLN A 35 19.26 -18.14 10.97
CA GLN A 35 18.09 -17.87 10.13
C GLN A 35 17.39 -19.17 9.75
N PRO A 36 16.05 -19.17 9.60
CA PRO A 36 15.33 -20.33 9.09
C PRO A 36 15.77 -20.66 7.66
N LEU A 37 15.90 -21.96 7.35
CA LEU A 37 16.27 -22.44 6.01
C LEU A 37 15.19 -22.14 4.95
N VAL A 38 13.93 -22.09 5.40
CA VAL A 38 12.77 -21.86 4.56
C VAL A 38 12.10 -20.57 5.01
N ASP A 39 11.79 -19.72 4.04
CA ASP A 39 10.97 -18.55 4.28
C ASP A 39 9.55 -18.98 4.66
N THR A 40 9.14 -18.64 5.87
CA THR A 40 7.77 -18.85 6.38
C THR A 40 6.97 -17.55 6.43
N SER A 41 7.49 -16.48 5.81
CA SER A 41 6.78 -15.21 5.73
C SER A 41 5.50 -15.33 4.92
N ALA A 42 4.55 -14.45 5.21
CA ALA A 42 3.30 -14.40 4.47
C ALA A 42 3.58 -14.01 3.01
N PRO A 43 2.96 -14.68 2.03
CA PRO A 43 3.11 -14.31 0.63
C PRO A 43 2.62 -12.87 0.40
N LEU A 44 3.24 -12.21 -0.59
CA LEU A 44 2.92 -10.83 -0.91
C LEU A 44 1.44 -10.69 -1.29
N SER A 45 0.73 -9.84 -0.55
CA SER A 45 -0.66 -9.48 -0.86
C SER A 45 -0.68 -8.53 -2.05
N LEU A 46 -0.85 -9.09 -3.26
CA LEU A 46 -0.95 -8.32 -4.49
C LEU A 46 -2.36 -7.73 -4.63
N SER A 47 -2.46 -6.41 -4.75
CA SER A 47 -3.74 -5.70 -4.84
C SER A 47 -4.67 -6.20 -5.96
N HIS A 48 -4.11 -6.64 -7.08
CA HIS A 48 -4.88 -7.18 -8.22
C HIS A 48 -5.53 -8.54 -7.95
N LEU A 49 -5.11 -9.27 -6.91
CA LEU A 49 -5.78 -10.51 -6.48
C LEU A 49 -7.07 -10.22 -5.73
N HIS A 50 -7.16 -9.08 -5.05
CA HIS A 50 -8.32 -8.69 -4.24
C HIS A 50 -9.26 -7.72 -4.97
N LEU A 51 -8.75 -7.00 -5.97
CA LEU A 51 -9.49 -5.99 -6.72
C LEU A 51 -9.93 -6.49 -8.10
N LYS A 52 -11.22 -6.39 -8.38
CA LYS A 52 -11.80 -6.69 -9.70
C LYS A 52 -11.78 -5.45 -10.60
N PHE A 53 -10.60 -5.08 -11.11
CA PHE A 53 -10.40 -3.85 -11.89
C PHE A 53 -11.37 -3.68 -13.07
N LYS A 54 -11.68 -4.76 -13.80
CA LYS A 54 -12.66 -4.70 -14.91
C LYS A 54 -14.05 -4.29 -14.43
N LYS A 55 -14.47 -4.78 -13.25
CA LYS A 55 -15.76 -4.44 -12.67
C LYS A 55 -15.79 -2.98 -12.21
N LEU A 56 -14.73 -2.53 -11.53
CA LEU A 56 -14.62 -1.15 -11.06
C LEU A 56 -14.69 -0.16 -12.23
N LYS A 57 -13.91 -0.41 -13.29
CA LYS A 57 -13.90 0.44 -14.48
C LYS A 57 -15.28 0.54 -15.15
N LEU A 58 -15.98 -0.59 -15.27
CA LEU A 58 -17.32 -0.61 -15.87
C LEU A 58 -18.33 0.20 -15.03
N GLU A 59 -18.23 0.11 -13.70
CA GLU A 59 -19.11 0.90 -12.82
C GLU A 59 -18.79 2.40 -12.91
N GLU A 60 -17.51 2.78 -12.96
CA GLU A 60 -17.09 4.16 -13.17
C GLU A 60 -17.62 4.74 -14.49
N GLU A 61 -17.49 4.00 -15.58
CA GLU A 61 -18.02 4.41 -16.90
C GLU A 61 -19.55 4.56 -16.87
N ARG A 62 -20.25 3.63 -16.22
CA ARG A 62 -21.70 3.70 -16.04
C ARG A 62 -22.12 4.93 -15.22
N LEU A 63 -21.42 5.20 -14.12
CA LEU A 63 -21.69 6.37 -13.27
C LEU A 63 -21.42 7.68 -14.02
N ALA A 64 -20.37 7.73 -14.84
CA ALA A 64 -20.06 8.90 -15.65
C ALA A 64 -21.18 9.24 -16.65
N VAL A 65 -21.78 8.22 -17.28
CA VAL A 65 -22.94 8.41 -18.17
C VAL A 65 -24.14 8.95 -17.39
N ILE A 66 -24.45 8.36 -16.24
CA ILE A 66 -25.56 8.80 -15.38
C ILE A 66 -25.36 10.26 -14.94
N ASP A 67 -24.15 10.63 -14.52
CA ASP A 67 -23.84 11.99 -14.09
C ASP A 67 -23.98 13.01 -15.23
N TRP A 68 -23.56 12.62 -16.44
CA TRP A 68 -23.74 13.46 -17.62
C TRP A 68 -25.22 13.67 -17.96
N ASP A 69 -26.01 12.59 -17.96
CA ASP A 69 -27.45 12.63 -18.21
C ASP A 69 -28.19 13.47 -17.14
N ASN A 70 -27.82 13.32 -15.87
CA ASN A 70 -28.37 14.10 -14.77
C ASN A 70 -28.12 15.60 -14.95
N ARG A 71 -26.91 15.98 -15.34
CA ARG A 71 -26.56 17.39 -15.62
C ARG A 71 -27.38 17.93 -16.79
N LEU A 72 -27.50 17.17 -17.88
CA LEU A 72 -28.29 17.56 -19.04
C LEU A 72 -29.78 17.72 -18.68
N LEU A 73 -30.32 16.79 -17.89
CA LEU A 73 -31.70 16.86 -17.42
C LEU A 73 -31.93 18.11 -16.57
N LEU A 74 -31.05 18.39 -15.61
CA LEU A 74 -31.13 19.58 -14.76
C LEU A 74 -31.07 20.88 -15.58
N GLU A 75 -30.20 20.94 -16.59
CA GLU A 75 -30.12 22.08 -17.50
C GLU A 75 -31.43 22.31 -18.24
N ARG A 76 -32.01 21.25 -18.82
CA ARG A 76 -33.29 21.31 -19.53
C ARG A 76 -34.43 21.73 -18.61
N LEU A 77 -34.52 21.14 -17.42
CA LEU A 77 -35.52 21.50 -16.42
C LEU A 77 -35.37 22.97 -15.99
N SER A 78 -34.15 23.43 -15.74
CA SER A 78 -33.88 24.83 -15.42
C SER A 78 -34.35 25.78 -16.52
N CYS A 79 -34.14 25.42 -17.78
CA CYS A 79 -34.62 26.18 -18.92
C CYS A 79 -36.15 26.26 -18.93
N ILE A 80 -36.84 25.11 -18.83
CA ILE A 80 -38.31 25.05 -18.80
C ILE A 80 -38.90 25.84 -17.64
N MET A 81 -38.30 25.72 -16.44
CA MET A 81 -38.73 26.46 -15.26
C MET A 81 -38.57 27.97 -15.45
N ARG A 82 -37.47 28.42 -16.07
CA ARG A 82 -37.24 29.84 -16.38
C ARG A 82 -38.20 30.38 -17.44
N THR A 83 -38.49 29.61 -18.49
CA THR A 83 -39.37 30.05 -19.58
C THR A 83 -40.86 29.84 -19.27
N ARG A 84 -41.20 29.27 -18.10
CA ARG A 84 -42.59 28.93 -17.68
C ARG A 84 -43.37 28.15 -18.75
N GLY A 85 -42.69 27.35 -19.55
CA GLY A 85 -43.31 26.61 -20.65
C GLY A 85 -43.68 27.44 -21.89
N GLN A 86 -43.21 28.69 -22.03
CA GLN A 86 -43.20 29.35 -23.33
C GLN A 86 -42.14 28.67 -24.22
N ALA A 87 -42.58 27.69 -24.99
CA ALA A 87 -41.84 27.26 -26.16
C ALA A 87 -41.91 28.40 -27.18
N GLU A 88 -40.82 29.13 -27.41
CA GLU A 88 -40.74 30.02 -28.57
C GLU A 88 -40.93 29.16 -29.83
N SER A 89 -42.16 29.15 -30.35
CA SER A 89 -42.52 28.58 -31.64
C SER A 89 -41.92 29.46 -32.73
N ARG A 90 -40.59 29.38 -32.92
CA ARG A 90 -39.91 30.06 -34.01
C ARG A 90 -40.06 29.23 -35.29
N LYS A 91 -41.26 29.22 -35.88
CA LYS A 91 -41.42 28.74 -37.26
C LYS A 91 -40.93 29.83 -38.22
N SER A 92 -39.71 29.67 -38.71
CA SER A 92 -39.16 30.47 -39.81
C SER A 92 -39.78 30.00 -41.12
N HIS A 93 -40.97 30.50 -41.45
CA HIS A 93 -41.52 30.35 -42.80
C HIS A 93 -40.69 31.21 -43.75
N THR A 94 -39.68 30.62 -44.39
CA THR A 94 -38.98 31.27 -45.51
C THR A 94 -39.80 31.01 -46.77
N GLN A 95 -40.71 31.92 -47.08
CA GLN A 95 -41.40 31.93 -48.36
C GLN A 95 -40.42 32.42 -49.44
N LYS A 96 -39.88 31.49 -50.22
CA LYS A 96 -39.06 31.80 -51.40
C LYS A 96 -39.99 32.26 -52.53
N ARG A 97 -39.72 33.45 -53.07
CA ARG A 97 -40.20 33.93 -54.37
C ARG A 97 -39.11 33.68 -55.42
#